data_AF-A0AAD0HLK8-F1
#
_entry.id   AF-A0AAD0HLK8-F1
#
_cell.length_a   1.000
_cell.length_b   1.000
_cell.length_c   1.000
_cell.angle_alpha   90.00
_cell.angle_beta   90.00
_cell.angle_gamma   90.00
#
_symmetry.space_group_name_H-M   'P 1'
#
loop_
_entity.id
_entity.type
_entity.pdbx_description
1 polymer ?
#
loop_
_entity_poly.entity_id
_entity_poly.type
_entity_poly.pdbx_seq_one_letter_code
_entity_poly.pdbx_strand_id
1 'polypeptide(L)'
;MELSKNHLQVMKDIGEGATIWGFMEAHLLREVQSFDPSFVKLVPLDELEKYDPSIAGLTGVDQLPYFGAVLTSDGFAYLDRNKNKLSEEGESNE
;
A
#
# COMPACT_ATOMS: atom_id res chain seq x y z
N MET A 1 -10.19 6.33 -15.55
CA MET A 1 -9.04 6.74 -14.70
C MET A 1 -8.06 5.57 -14.67
N GLU A 2 -6.78 5.86 -14.49
CA GLU A 2 -5.74 4.84 -14.31
C GLU A 2 -4.91 5.22 -13.08
N LEU A 3 -4.34 4.21 -12.42
CA LEU A 3 -3.44 4.42 -11.28
C LEU A 3 -2.12 5.06 -11.75
N SER A 4 -1.65 6.08 -11.04
CA SER A 4 -0.38 6.77 -11.33
C SER A 4 0.84 5.93 -10.92
N LYS A 5 2.05 6.35 -11.31
CA LYS A 5 3.30 5.66 -10.92
C LYS A 5 3.45 5.53 -9.40
N ASN A 6 3.06 6.56 -8.63
CA ASN A 6 3.13 6.51 -7.17
C ASN A 6 2.21 5.45 -6.57
N HIS A 7 1.04 5.23 -7.16
CA HIS A 7 0.13 4.15 -6.76
C HIS A 7 0.75 2.78 -7.05
N LEU A 8 1.33 2.61 -8.24
CA LEU A 8 1.99 1.36 -8.61
C LEU A 8 3.21 1.09 -7.71
N GLN A 9 3.95 2.14 -7.33
CA GLN A 9 5.09 2.03 -6.45
C GLN A 9 4.65 1.61 -5.04
N VAL A 10 3.64 2.26 -4.43
CA VAL A 10 3.17 1.85 -3.10
C VAL A 10 2.58 0.44 -3.11
N MET A 11 1.87 0.04 -4.17
CA MET A 11 1.39 -1.35 -4.33
C MET A 11 2.55 -2.35 -4.37
N LYS A 12 3.65 -2.00 -5.05
CA LYS A 12 4.86 -2.83 -5.11
C LYS A 12 5.55 -2.89 -3.75
N ASP A 13 5.64 -1.76 -3.05
CA ASP A 13 6.34 -1.65 -1.76
C ASP A 13 5.65 -2.44 -0.65
N ILE A 14 4.31 -2.50 -0.64
CA ILE A 14 3.59 -3.31 0.35
C ILE A 14 3.70 -4.81 0.09
N GLY A 15 3.79 -5.24 -1.18
CA GLY A 15 3.88 -6.64 -1.57
C GLY A 15 2.92 -7.57 -0.80
N GLU A 16 3.48 -8.60 -0.16
CA GLU A 16 2.71 -9.57 0.65
C GLU A 16 2.23 -9.03 2.01
N GLY A 17 2.68 -7.84 2.41
CA GLY A 17 2.25 -7.18 3.64
C GLY A 17 3.23 -6.12 4.13
N ALA A 18 2.70 -4.97 4.50
CA ALA A 18 3.44 -3.92 5.19
C ALA A 18 2.57 -3.17 6.20
N THR A 19 3.18 -2.68 7.27
CA THR A 19 2.55 -1.71 8.17
C THR A 19 2.81 -0.31 7.62
N ILE A 20 1.73 0.46 7.47
CA ILE A 20 1.76 1.80 6.87
C ILE A 20 1.80 2.83 7.98
N TRP A 21 2.92 3.52 8.07
CA TRP A 21 3.20 4.57 9.06
C TRP A 21 3.24 5.99 8.46
N GLY A 22 3.16 6.10 7.14
CA GLY A 22 3.28 7.37 6.45
C GLY A 22 1.93 7.86 5.92
N PHE A 23 1.72 9.18 6.00
CA PHE A 23 0.47 9.78 5.52
C PHE A 23 0.28 9.63 4.02
N MET A 24 1.38 9.76 3.26
CA MET A 24 1.33 9.70 1.80
C MET A 24 0.99 8.29 1.30
N GLU A 25 1.65 7.27 1.85
CA GLU A 25 1.41 5.86 1.55
C GLU A 25 -0.02 5.48 1.91
N ALA A 26 -0.49 5.93 3.09
CA ALA A 26 -1.86 5.68 3.52
C ALA A 26 -2.90 6.35 2.62
N HIS A 27 -2.61 7.54 2.09
CA HIS A 27 -3.47 8.22 1.13
C HIS A 27 -3.52 7.47 -0.20
N LEU A 28 -2.36 7.15 -0.78
CA LEU A 28 -2.25 6.42 -2.04
C LEU A 28 -2.95 5.06 -1.98
N LEU A 29 -2.79 4.31 -0.88
CA LEU A 29 -3.42 3.01 -0.72
C LEU A 29 -4.95 3.09 -0.62
N ARG A 30 -5.48 4.16 -0.02
CA ARG A 30 -6.93 4.43 -0.04
C ARG A 30 -7.44 4.80 -1.42
N GLU A 31 -6.64 5.51 -2.22
CA GLU A 31 -6.96 5.78 -3.62
C GLU A 31 -6.93 4.50 -4.45
N VAL A 32 -5.95 3.61 -4.25
CA VAL A 32 -5.92 2.27 -4.87
C VAL A 32 -7.17 1.47 -4.50
N GLN A 33 -7.53 1.43 -3.21
CA GLN A 33 -8.72 0.70 -2.77
C GLN A 33 -10.03 1.30 -3.32
N SER A 34 -10.08 2.62 -3.48
CA SER A 34 -11.24 3.30 -4.08
C SER A 34 -11.32 3.07 -5.61
N PHE A 35 -10.16 2.91 -6.26
CA PHE A 35 -10.08 2.56 -7.67
C PHE A 35 -10.56 1.12 -7.92
N ASP A 36 -10.01 0.17 -7.18
CA ASP A 36 -10.47 -1.22 -7.18
C ASP A 36 -10.20 -1.87 -5.80
N PRO A 37 -11.26 -2.19 -5.02
CA PRO A 37 -11.09 -2.77 -3.69
C PRO A 37 -10.52 -4.19 -3.74
N SER A 38 -10.52 -4.85 -4.90
CA SER A 38 -9.91 -6.17 -5.05
C SER A 38 -8.39 -6.10 -5.01
N PHE A 39 -7.74 -4.95 -5.27
CA PHE A 39 -6.28 -4.88 -5.43
C PHE A 39 -5.52 -4.91 -4.10
N VAL A 40 -6.06 -4.28 -3.07
CA VAL A 40 -5.41 -4.14 -1.77
C VAL A 40 -6.38 -4.45 -0.65
N LYS A 41 -5.91 -5.19 0.35
CA LYS A 41 -6.62 -5.41 1.60
C LYS A 41 -6.00 -4.54 2.67
N LEU A 42 -6.79 -3.60 3.21
CA LEU A 42 -6.41 -2.83 4.38
C LEU A 42 -6.80 -3.59 5.65
N VAL A 43 -5.85 -3.68 6.58
CA VAL A 43 -5.94 -4.40 7.85
C VAL A 43 -5.99 -3.35 8.96
N PRO A 44 -7.07 -3.32 9.77
CA PRO A 44 -7.21 -2.32 10.83
C PRO A 44 -6.16 -2.52 11.94
N LEU A 45 -5.88 -1.45 12.69
CA LEU A 45 -4.90 -1.48 13.79
C LEU A 45 -5.26 -2.52 14.85
N ASP A 46 -6.54 -2.74 15.16
CA ASP A 46 -7.00 -3.76 16.11
C ASP A 46 -6.60 -5.19 15.69
N GLU A 47 -6.48 -5.46 14.39
CA GLU A 47 -5.96 -6.75 13.91
C GLU A 47 -4.44 -6.83 14.03
N LEU A 48 -3.74 -5.71 13.85
CA LEU A 48 -2.29 -5.65 14.00
C LEU A 48 -1.85 -5.72 15.47
N GLU A 49 -2.63 -5.15 16.39
CA GLU A 49 -2.41 -5.21 17.84
C GLU A 49 -2.26 -6.65 18.36
N LYS A 50 -2.98 -7.60 17.75
CA LYS A 50 -2.90 -9.02 18.10
C LYS A 50 -1.50 -9.61 17.89
N TYR A 51 -0.70 -8.99 17.02
CA TYR A 51 0.65 -9.42 16.69
C TYR A 51 1.72 -8.50 17.25
N ASP A 52 1.46 -7.19 17.30
CA ASP A 52 2.36 -6.18 17.86
C ASP A 52 1.64 -5.35 18.95
N PRO A 53 1.87 -5.66 20.24
CA PRO A 53 1.26 -4.95 21.35
C PRO A 53 1.65 -3.47 21.45
N SER A 54 2.72 -3.02 20.79
CA SER A 54 3.10 -1.59 20.79
C SER A 54 2.06 -0.72 20.07
N ILE A 55 1.28 -1.33 19.17
CA ILE A 55 0.18 -0.68 18.44
C ILE A 55 -1.00 -0.37 19.35
N ALA A 56 -1.22 -1.15 20.41
CA ALA A 56 -2.27 -0.90 21.42
C ALA A 56 -2.14 0.48 22.09
N GLY A 57 -0.91 1.00 22.15
CA GLY A 57 -0.60 2.29 22.76
C GLY A 57 -0.94 3.49 21.87
N LEU A 58 -1.22 3.29 20.58
CA LEU A 58 -1.55 4.37 19.65
C LEU A 58 -2.99 4.83 19.90
N THR A 59 -3.15 6.08 20.33
CA THR A 59 -4.47 6.67 20.61
C THR A 59 -4.64 8.03 19.95
N GLY A 60 -5.87 8.37 19.56
CA GLY A 60 -6.20 9.69 19.02
C GLY A 60 -5.41 10.04 17.76
N VAL A 61 -4.56 11.09 17.84
CA VAL A 61 -3.75 11.56 16.71
C VAL A 61 -2.68 10.56 16.28
N ASP A 62 -2.27 9.65 17.18
CA ASP A 62 -1.26 8.64 16.91
C ASP A 62 -1.81 7.43 16.14
N GLN A 63 -3.14 7.31 15.99
CA GLN A 63 -3.76 6.26 15.17
C GLN A 63 -3.84 6.64 13.68
N LEU A 64 -3.79 7.93 13.35
CA LEU A 64 -4.02 8.38 11.99
C LEU A 64 -2.70 8.59 11.24
N PRO A 65 -2.54 8.08 10.00
CA PRO A 65 -3.44 7.23 9.22
C PRO A 65 -2.94 5.78 9.13
N TYR A 66 -2.57 5.16 10.26
CA TYR A 66 -1.84 3.91 10.25
C TYR A 66 -2.73 2.68 10.10
N PHE A 67 -2.29 1.71 9.31
CA PHE A 67 -2.96 0.42 9.09
C PHE A 67 -1.99 -0.59 8.48
N GLY A 68 -2.34 -1.86 8.48
CA GLY A 68 -1.66 -2.86 7.67
C GLY A 68 -2.21 -2.86 6.25
N ALA A 69 -1.39 -3.15 5.26
CA ALA A 69 -1.85 -3.30 3.88
C ALA A 69 -1.19 -4.52 3.25
N VAL A 70 -1.98 -5.28 2.50
CA VAL A 70 -1.52 -6.46 1.75
C VAL A 70 -2.01 -6.33 0.32
N LEU A 71 -1.12 -6.59 -0.64
CA LEU A 71 -1.49 -6.69 -2.04
C LEU A 71 -2.14 -8.06 -2.29
N THR A 72 -3.28 -8.06 -2.98
CA THR A 72 -3.97 -9.30 -3.34
C THR A 72 -3.41 -9.87 -4.65
N SER A 73 -3.85 -11.07 -5.02
CA SER A 73 -3.54 -11.68 -6.31
C SER A 73 -3.93 -10.78 -7.50
N ASP A 74 -5.07 -10.08 -7.41
CA ASP A 74 -5.52 -9.15 -8.46
C ASP A 74 -4.63 -7.90 -8.51
N GLY A 75 -4.20 -7.41 -7.35
CA GLY A 75 -3.21 -6.32 -7.26
C GLY A 75 -1.86 -6.70 -7.89
N PHE A 76 -1.36 -7.91 -7.63
CA PHE A 76 -0.15 -8.43 -8.29
C PHE A 76 -0.32 -8.54 -9.80
N ALA A 77 -1.46 -9.07 -10.27
CA ALA A 77 -1.74 -9.19 -11.70
C ALA A 77 -1.84 -7.81 -12.37
N TYR A 78 -2.40 -6.81 -11.69
CA TYR A 78 -2.45 -5.45 -12.18
C TYR A 78 -1.05 -4.81 -12.26
N LEU A 79 -0.20 -5.01 -11.25
CA LEU A 79 1.19 -4.55 -11.27
C LEU A 79 1.97 -5.15 -12.43
N ASP A 80 1.87 -6.46 -12.66
CA ASP A 80 2.60 -7.14 -13.73
C ASP A 80 2.24 -6.59 -15.11
N ARG A 81 0.94 -6.36 -15.37
CA ARG A 81 0.45 -5.72 -16.60
C ARG A 81 0.96 -4.29 -16.78
N ASN A 82 1.26 -3.60 -15.68
CA ASN A 82 1.70 -2.21 -15.67
C ASN A 82 3.20 -2.04 -15.37
N LYS A 83 3.99 -3.13 -15.35
CA LYS A 83 5.41 -3.07 -14.94
C LYS A 83 6.23 -2.11 -15.78
N ASN A 84 5.88 -1.92 -17.05
CA ASN A 84 6.58 -1.02 -17.96
C ASN A 84 6.53 0.43 -17.48
N LYS A 85 5.45 0.83 -16.80
CA LYS A 85 5.31 2.17 -16.21
C LYS A 85 6.23 2.38 -14.99
N LEU A 86 6.65 1.30 -14.34
CA LEU A 86 7.61 1.30 -13.22
C LEU A 86 9.07 1.24 -13.69
N SER A 87 9.35 0.77 -14.91
CA SER A 87 10.72 0.55 -15.41
C SER A 87 11.29 1.68 -16.27
N GLU A 88 10.52 2.71 -16.60
CA GLU A 88 10.93 3.82 -17.49
C GLU A 88 12.07 4.72 -16.94
N GLU A 89 12.60 4.50 -15.74
CA GLU A 89 13.75 5.24 -15.19
C GLU A 89 14.88 4.31 -14.69
N GLY A 90 15.08 3.17 -15.35
CA GLY A 90 16.18 2.23 -15.04
C GLY A 90 17.35 2.21 -16.03
N GLU A 91 17.19 2.79 -17.23
CA GLU A 91 18.22 2.76 -18.28
C GLU A 91 18.67 4.19 -18.66
N SER A 92 19.26 4.90 -17.69
CA SER A 92 20.19 5.98 -18.03
C SER A 92 21.58 5.37 -18.07
N ASN A 93 21.98 4.86 -19.24
CA ASN A 93 23.36 4.50 -19.53
C ASN A 93 24.18 5.80 -19.61
N GLU A 94 25.18 5.94 -18.73
CA GLU A 94 26.43 6.65 -19.04
C GLU A 94 27.59 6.06 -18.22
#